data_AF-A0A9W9NI15-F1
#
_entry.id   AF-A0A9W9NI15-F1
#
_cell.length_a   1.000
_cell.length_b   1.000
_cell.length_c   1.000
_cell.angle_alpha   90.00
_cell.angle_beta   90.00
_cell.angle_gamma   90.00
#
_symmetry.space_group_name_H-M   'P 1'
#
loop_
_entity.id
_entity.type
_entity.pdbx_description
1 polymer ?
#
loop_
_entity_poly.entity_id
_entity_poly.type
_entity_poly.pdbx_seq_one_letter_code
_entity_poly.pdbx_strand_id
1 'polypeptide(L)'
;MRTTVYDNKNSTVESVVKSIFELRPNISGLVGITGHHPTALTYDPSIVVRAWQLMTNATKSQPTLWNNPAYLYDTVDVTRQALANAFIPLYTDLISTWNSSNSSQTAISQAGDKMIHILTDLDRVLGTNENFRLSTWVNSARALANGNETLAASYEYNARNQITLWGASGGGSRLCVQAMEWPCLLVLCTTMDHIC
;
A
#
# COMPACT_ATOMS: atom_id res chain seq x y z
N MET A 1 0.01 -6.76 18.80
CA MET A 1 0.92 -6.91 17.65
C MET A 1 1.86 -8.10 17.83
N ARG A 2 2.71 -8.17 18.88
CA ARG A 2 3.70 -9.25 19.07
C ARG A 2 3.16 -10.68 18.94
N THR A 3 2.03 -10.99 19.56
CA THR A 3 1.43 -12.34 19.57
C THR A 3 0.36 -12.54 18.49
N THR A 4 0.28 -11.61 17.52
CA THR A 4 -0.74 -11.62 16.46
C THR A 4 -0.10 -11.28 15.11
N VAL A 5 -0.05 -10.00 14.76
CA VAL A 5 0.50 -9.49 13.49
C VAL A 5 1.94 -9.94 13.25
N TYR A 6 2.73 -10.03 14.32
CA TYR A 6 4.13 -10.47 14.27
C TYR A 6 4.32 -11.95 14.67
N ASP A 7 3.24 -12.73 14.74
CA ASP A 7 3.25 -14.16 15.08
C ASP A 7 2.39 -14.95 14.08
N ASN A 8 2.78 -14.93 12.80
CA ASN A 8 2.11 -15.73 11.78
C ASN A 8 2.52 -17.21 11.92
N LYS A 9 1.54 -18.07 12.26
CA LYS A 9 1.71 -19.53 12.34
C LYS A 9 1.14 -20.26 11.12
N ASN A 10 0.52 -19.54 10.20
CA ASN A 10 -0.05 -20.12 8.99
C ASN A 10 1.03 -20.25 7.91
N SER A 11 1.51 -21.47 7.70
CA SER A 11 2.55 -21.78 6.71
C SER A 11 2.09 -21.64 5.26
N THR A 12 0.78 -21.46 5.00
CA THR A 12 0.28 -21.15 3.65
C THR A 12 0.45 -19.69 3.28
N VAL A 13 0.86 -18.83 4.20
CA VAL A 13 1.15 -17.41 3.98
C VAL A 13 2.66 -17.22 4.10
N GLU A 14 3.33 -17.21 2.95
CA GLU A 14 4.79 -17.33 2.86
C GLU A 14 5.54 -16.01 3.04
N SER A 15 4.82 -14.89 3.08
CA SER A 15 5.39 -13.54 3.22
C SER A 15 4.46 -12.60 3.97
N VAL A 16 4.88 -11.34 4.14
CA VAL A 16 3.97 -10.26 4.53
C VAL A 16 2.79 -10.22 3.55
N VAL A 17 1.60 -10.01 4.10
CA VAL A 17 0.36 -9.91 3.33
C VAL A 17 0.40 -8.63 2.50
N LYS A 18 0.20 -8.74 1.20
CA LYS A 18 0.10 -7.59 0.30
C LYS A 18 -1.21 -6.86 0.49
N SER A 19 -1.15 -5.54 0.40
CA SER A 19 -2.35 -4.71 0.32
C SER A 19 -3.02 -4.86 -1.03
N ILE A 20 -4.33 -5.09 -1.04
CA ILE A 20 -5.05 -5.41 -2.29
C ILE A 20 -5.11 -4.24 -3.27
N PHE A 21 -4.89 -3.00 -2.82
CA PHE A 21 -4.77 -1.83 -3.68
C PHE A 21 -3.44 -1.78 -4.46
N GLU A 22 -2.43 -2.57 -4.07
CA GLU A 22 -1.20 -2.74 -4.84
C GLU A 22 -1.36 -3.70 -6.02
N LEU A 23 -2.48 -4.42 -6.09
CA LEU A 23 -2.77 -5.33 -7.18
C LEU A 23 -3.51 -4.59 -8.29
N ARG A 24 -3.46 -5.15 -9.50
CA ARG A 24 -4.28 -4.65 -10.60
C ARG A 24 -5.77 -4.72 -10.21
N PRO A 25 -6.55 -3.62 -10.32
CA PRO A 25 -7.98 -3.64 -10.00
C PRO A 25 -8.72 -4.74 -10.76
N ASN A 26 -9.55 -5.49 -10.05
CA ASN A 26 -10.32 -6.60 -10.59
C ASN A 26 -11.61 -6.78 -9.78
N ILE A 27 -12.69 -7.22 -10.43
CA ILE A 27 -13.98 -7.50 -9.79
C ILE A 27 -14.02 -8.83 -9.01
N SER A 28 -12.91 -9.58 -9.04
CA SER A 28 -12.77 -10.84 -8.31
C SER A 28 -11.29 -11.15 -8.03
N GLY A 29 -11.05 -12.08 -7.10
CA GLY A 29 -9.73 -12.69 -6.93
C GLY A 29 -8.66 -11.82 -6.26
N LEU A 30 -9.05 -10.74 -5.57
CA LEU A 30 -8.09 -9.89 -4.84
C LEU A 30 -7.95 -10.23 -3.36
N VAL A 31 -8.94 -10.88 -2.74
CA VAL A 31 -8.98 -11.16 -1.29
C VAL A 31 -8.78 -12.65 -1.01
N GLY A 32 -8.17 -12.96 0.13
CA GLY A 32 -8.02 -14.35 0.59
C GLY A 32 -7.00 -15.19 -0.17
N ILE A 33 -6.11 -14.56 -0.95
CA ILE A 33 -5.05 -15.26 -1.67
C ILE A 33 -4.01 -15.76 -0.66
N THR A 34 -3.64 -17.03 -0.75
CA THR A 34 -2.54 -17.65 0.00
C THR A 34 -1.39 -18.02 -0.94
N GLY A 35 -0.24 -18.41 -0.39
CA GLY A 35 0.97 -18.78 -1.11
C GLY A 35 1.89 -17.58 -1.33
N HIS A 36 2.52 -17.51 -2.51
CA HIS A 36 3.36 -16.40 -2.92
C HIS A 36 2.52 -15.15 -3.20
N HIS A 37 2.87 -14.01 -2.59
CA HIS A 37 2.09 -12.76 -2.62
C HIS A 37 0.67 -12.88 -2.04
N PRO A 38 0.54 -13.28 -0.76
CA PRO A 38 -0.74 -13.53 -0.13
C PRO A 38 -1.49 -12.22 0.14
N THR A 39 -2.83 -12.26 0.07
CA THR A 39 -3.75 -11.19 0.51
C THR A 39 -4.67 -11.66 1.66
N ALA A 40 -4.54 -12.93 2.07
CA ALA A 40 -5.24 -13.47 3.23
C ALA A 40 -4.62 -12.95 4.53
N LEU A 41 -5.39 -12.21 5.31
CA LEU A 41 -4.98 -11.79 6.66
C LEU A 41 -4.90 -13.00 7.60
N THR A 42 -3.82 -13.06 8.40
CA THR A 42 -3.55 -14.13 9.36
C THR A 42 -3.85 -13.72 10.81
N TYR A 43 -4.41 -12.53 11.00
CA TYR A 43 -4.75 -11.92 12.28
C TYR A 43 -6.06 -11.14 12.18
N ASP A 44 -6.66 -10.80 13.32
CA ASP A 44 -7.83 -9.90 13.38
C ASP A 44 -7.41 -8.43 13.11
N PRO A 45 -7.92 -7.78 12.04
CA PRO A 45 -7.68 -6.36 11.73
C PRO A 45 -7.86 -5.40 12.90
N SER A 46 -8.78 -5.70 13.82
CA SER A 46 -9.10 -4.86 14.97
C SER A 46 -7.89 -4.62 15.87
N ILE A 47 -6.93 -5.55 15.88
CA ILE A 47 -5.70 -5.45 16.67
C ILE A 47 -4.81 -4.32 16.16
N VAL A 48 -4.73 -4.11 14.85
CA VAL A 48 -3.95 -3.01 14.25
C VAL A 48 -4.63 -1.68 14.57
N VAL A 49 -5.95 -1.60 14.43
CA VAL A 49 -6.73 -0.41 14.82
C VAL A 49 -6.53 -0.08 16.29
N ARG A 50 -6.53 -1.10 17.16
CA ARG A 50 -6.28 -0.91 18.59
C ARG A 50 -4.88 -0.40 18.86
N ALA A 51 -3.86 -0.96 18.21
CA ALA A 51 -2.48 -0.49 18.34
C ALA A 51 -2.35 0.98 17.90
N TRP A 52 -2.93 1.33 16.74
CA TRP A 52 -2.96 2.68 16.21
C TRP A 52 -3.61 3.69 17.19
N GLN A 53 -4.76 3.33 17.77
CA GLN A 53 -5.43 4.14 18.78
C GLN A 53 -4.57 4.34 20.04
N LEU A 54 -3.88 3.29 20.50
CA LEU A 54 -3.00 3.36 21.67
C LEU A 54 -1.80 4.28 21.41
N MET A 55 -1.17 4.17 20.24
CA MET A 55 -0.09 5.07 19.81
C MET A 55 -0.60 6.52 19.78
N THR A 56 -1.71 6.78 19.08
CA THR A 56 -2.28 8.13 18.98
C THR A 56 -2.67 8.71 20.35
N ASN A 57 -3.13 7.88 21.29
CA ASN A 57 -3.46 8.34 22.63
C ASN A 57 -2.22 8.57 23.49
N ALA A 58 -1.14 7.80 23.32
CA ALA A 58 0.10 7.99 24.05
C ALA A 58 0.72 9.37 23.78
N THR A 59 0.55 9.93 22.58
CA THR A 59 1.06 11.26 22.25
C THR A 59 0.28 12.40 22.93
N LYS A 60 -0.94 12.14 23.40
CA LYS A 60 -1.71 13.11 24.20
C LYS A 60 -1.11 13.28 25.60
N SER A 61 -0.63 12.20 26.21
CA SER A 61 0.03 12.24 27.52
C SER A 61 1.53 12.54 27.42
N GLN A 62 2.17 12.20 26.30
CA GLN A 62 3.58 12.45 26.03
C GLN A 62 3.80 13.07 24.63
N PRO A 63 3.57 14.38 24.45
CA PRO A 63 3.72 15.03 23.15
C PRO A 63 5.12 14.94 22.54
N THR A 64 6.15 14.77 23.36
CA THR A 64 7.55 14.61 22.92
C THR A 64 7.80 13.36 22.08
N LEU A 65 6.88 12.39 22.09
CA LEU A 65 6.95 11.21 21.20
C LEU A 65 6.96 11.63 19.71
N TRP A 66 6.32 12.75 19.35
CA TRP A 66 6.37 13.27 17.99
C TRP A 66 7.75 13.74 17.54
N ASN A 67 8.68 13.95 18.48
CA ASN A 67 10.06 14.32 18.17
C ASN A 67 10.97 13.09 17.99
N ASN A 68 10.46 11.88 18.25
CA ASN A 68 11.22 10.64 18.09
C ASN A 68 11.04 10.10 16.65
N PRO A 69 12.12 10.04 15.83
CA PRO A 69 12.02 9.57 14.45
C PRO A 69 11.51 8.13 14.31
N ALA A 70 11.90 7.24 15.23
CA ALA A 70 11.42 5.86 15.21
C ALA A 70 9.91 5.80 15.50
N TYR A 71 9.44 6.61 16.44
CA TYR A 71 8.01 6.69 16.74
C TYR A 71 7.19 7.24 15.56
N LEU A 72 7.71 8.25 14.87
CA LEU A 72 7.09 8.78 13.65
C LEU A 72 7.01 7.71 12.56
N TYR A 73 8.09 6.97 12.34
CA TYR A 73 8.14 5.87 11.37
C TYR A 73 7.10 4.79 11.70
N ASP A 74 7.10 4.28 12.93
CA ASP A 74 6.17 3.24 13.36
C ASP A 74 4.71 3.72 13.30
N THR A 75 4.46 5.00 13.60
CA THR A 75 3.11 5.58 13.52
C THR A 75 2.61 5.59 12.07
N VAL A 76 3.47 5.97 11.11
CA VAL A 76 3.13 5.91 9.69
C VAL A 76 2.88 4.47 9.25
N ASP A 77 3.75 3.53 9.61
CA ASP A 77 3.62 2.13 9.20
C ASP A 77 2.36 1.45 9.77
N VAL A 78 2.05 1.68 11.05
CA VAL A 78 0.84 1.15 11.69
C VAL A 78 -0.42 1.80 11.10
N THR A 79 -0.40 3.10 10.81
CA THR A 79 -1.53 3.80 10.17
C THR A 79 -1.76 3.26 8.76
N ARG A 80 -0.69 3.08 7.99
CA ARG A 80 -0.69 2.48 6.65
C ARG A 80 -1.32 1.08 6.68
N GLN A 81 -0.88 0.22 7.59
CA GLN A 81 -1.45 -1.13 7.74
C GLN A 81 -2.93 -1.11 8.17
N ALA A 82 -3.35 -0.16 9.02
CA ALA A 82 -4.74 -0.02 9.42
C ALA A 82 -5.63 0.36 8.22
N LEU A 83 -5.18 1.28 7.37
CA LEU A 83 -5.87 1.69 6.14
C LEU A 83 -5.92 0.53 5.12
N ALA A 84 -4.82 -0.21 4.96
CA ALA A 84 -4.79 -1.41 4.12
C ALA A 84 -5.80 -2.47 4.55
N ASN A 85 -5.88 -2.76 5.85
CA ASN A 85 -6.87 -3.72 6.37
C ASN A 85 -8.31 -3.20 6.16
N ALA A 86 -8.55 -1.89 6.34
CA ALA A 86 -9.86 -1.27 6.17
C ALA A 86 -10.31 -1.24 4.70
N PHE A 87 -9.39 -1.28 3.75
CA PHE A 87 -9.69 -1.32 2.31
C PHE A 87 -10.36 -2.64 1.89
N ILE A 88 -10.05 -3.75 2.56
CA ILE A 88 -10.58 -5.09 2.23
C ILE A 88 -12.11 -5.17 2.32
N PRO A 89 -12.77 -4.83 3.45
CA PRO A 89 -14.22 -4.87 3.51
C PRO A 89 -14.89 -3.87 2.56
N LEU A 90 -14.29 -2.70 2.31
CA LEU A 90 -14.82 -1.73 1.34
C LEU A 90 -14.79 -2.28 -0.10
N TYR A 91 -13.72 -2.99 -0.46
CA TYR A 91 -13.66 -3.72 -1.72
C TYR A 91 -14.75 -4.79 -1.80
N THR A 92 -14.92 -5.61 -0.76
CA THR A 92 -15.97 -6.64 -0.73
C THR A 92 -17.37 -6.04 -0.86
N ASP A 93 -17.64 -4.91 -0.20
CA ASP A 93 -18.91 -4.17 -0.32
C ASP A 93 -19.13 -3.63 -1.73
N LEU A 94 -18.08 -3.08 -2.37
CA LEU A 94 -18.14 -2.65 -3.76
C LEU A 94 -18.47 -3.81 -4.69
N ILE A 95 -17.80 -4.96 -4.54
CA ILE A 95 -18.05 -6.13 -5.39
C ILE A 95 -19.45 -6.71 -5.15
N SER A 96 -19.91 -6.74 -3.90
CA SER A 96 -21.28 -7.14 -3.57
C SER A 96 -22.31 -6.21 -4.23
N THR A 97 -22.06 -4.90 -4.17
CA THR A 97 -22.90 -3.89 -4.82
C THR A 97 -22.87 -4.07 -6.34
N TRP A 98 -21.69 -4.21 -6.95
CA TRP A 98 -21.53 -4.42 -8.39
C TRP A 98 -22.29 -5.66 -8.91
N ASN A 99 -22.26 -6.77 -8.16
CA ASN A 99 -22.89 -8.02 -8.56
C ASN A 99 -24.41 -8.09 -8.28
N SER A 100 -24.96 -7.14 -7.52
CA SER A 100 -26.39 -7.11 -7.23
C SER A 100 -27.19 -6.68 -8.45
N SER A 101 -28.23 -7.45 -8.79
CA SER A 101 -29.07 -7.23 -9.98
C SER A 101 -29.82 -5.89 -10.00
N ASN A 102 -29.94 -5.21 -8.85
CA ASN A 102 -30.69 -3.96 -8.69
C ASN A 102 -29.80 -2.75 -8.34
N SER A 103 -28.48 -2.88 -8.42
CA SER A 103 -27.60 -1.78 -8.04
C SER A 103 -27.63 -0.66 -9.06
N SER A 104 -27.82 0.57 -8.56
CA SER A 104 -27.71 1.76 -9.39
C SER A 104 -26.25 2.13 -9.61
N GLN A 105 -25.98 2.85 -10.71
CA GLN A 105 -24.68 3.47 -10.96
C GLN A 105 -24.23 4.32 -9.76
N THR A 106 -25.16 5.04 -9.13
CA THR A 106 -24.90 5.86 -7.95
C THR A 106 -24.42 5.02 -6.76
N ALA A 107 -25.04 3.87 -6.50
CA ALA A 107 -24.63 3.00 -5.39
C ALA A 107 -23.21 2.44 -5.61
N ILE A 108 -22.89 2.05 -6.84
CA ILE A 108 -21.55 1.58 -7.22
C ILE A 108 -20.52 2.70 -7.04
N SER A 109 -20.82 3.91 -7.54
CA SER A 109 -19.94 5.08 -7.38
C SER A 109 -19.71 5.40 -5.90
N GLN A 110 -20.75 5.44 -5.08
CA GLN A 110 -20.63 5.71 -3.63
C GLN A 110 -19.80 4.65 -2.89
N ALA A 111 -19.88 3.38 -3.28
CA ALA A 111 -19.01 2.34 -2.73
C ALA A 111 -17.55 2.53 -3.16
N GLY A 112 -17.32 2.89 -4.43
CA GLY A 112 -15.99 3.20 -4.96
C GLY A 112 -15.35 4.43 -4.29
N ASP A 113 -16.14 5.48 -4.05
CA ASP A 113 -15.66 6.73 -3.43
C ASP A 113 -15.04 6.48 -2.05
N LYS A 114 -15.61 5.57 -1.26
CA LYS A 114 -15.05 5.18 0.05
C LYS A 114 -13.64 4.59 -0.10
N MET A 115 -13.42 3.79 -1.14
CA MET A 115 -12.10 3.20 -1.41
C MET A 115 -11.11 4.28 -1.87
N ILE A 116 -11.53 5.20 -2.75
CA ILE A 116 -10.69 6.34 -3.19
C ILE A 116 -10.31 7.25 -2.01
N HIS A 117 -11.22 7.46 -1.04
CA HIS A 117 -10.90 8.19 0.18
C HIS A 117 -9.79 7.52 0.99
N ILE A 118 -9.81 6.19 1.15
CA ILE A 118 -8.71 5.46 1.80
C ILE A 118 -7.39 5.66 1.07
N LEU A 119 -7.37 5.58 -0.27
CA LEU A 119 -6.15 5.81 -1.05
C LEU A 119 -5.62 7.24 -0.88
N THR A 120 -6.52 8.22 -0.82
CA THR A 120 -6.17 9.63 -0.59
C THR A 120 -5.56 9.84 0.80
N ASP A 121 -6.14 9.24 1.84
CA ASP A 121 -5.61 9.34 3.20
C ASP A 121 -4.30 8.58 3.35
N LEU A 122 -4.15 7.45 2.66
CA LEU A 122 -2.91 6.70 2.61
C LEU A 122 -1.76 7.53 1.98
N ASP A 123 -2.01 8.17 0.84
CA ASP A 123 -1.05 9.06 0.18
C ASP A 123 -0.59 10.19 1.12
N ARG A 124 -1.53 10.82 1.83
CA ARG A 124 -1.24 11.87 2.82
C ARG A 124 -0.37 11.37 3.97
N VAL A 125 -0.73 10.23 4.58
CA VAL A 125 0.00 9.66 5.72
C VAL A 125 1.41 9.27 5.30
N LEU A 126 1.57 8.55 4.19
CA LEU A 126 2.87 8.15 3.70
C LEU A 126 3.72 9.37 3.31
N GLY A 127 3.09 10.43 2.81
CA GLY A 127 3.73 11.70 2.50
C GLY A 127 4.37 12.40 3.70
N THR A 128 4.03 12.03 4.94
CA THR A 128 4.59 12.66 6.14
C THR A 128 6.01 12.21 6.50
N ASN A 129 6.50 11.10 5.95
CA ASN A 129 7.80 10.55 6.30
C ASN A 129 8.60 10.19 5.04
N GLU A 130 9.84 10.69 4.94
CA GLU A 130 10.68 10.55 3.75
C GLU A 130 11.00 9.10 3.37
N ASN A 131 10.98 8.18 4.34
CA ASN A 131 11.25 6.76 4.12
C ASN A 131 10.12 6.05 3.35
N PHE A 132 8.96 6.69 3.25
CA PHE A 132 7.82 6.19 2.50
C PHE A 132 7.59 6.96 1.19
N ARG A 133 8.50 7.83 0.76
CA ARG A 133 8.29 8.66 -0.44
C ARG A 133 8.97 8.08 -1.68
N LEU A 134 8.21 7.99 -2.78
CA LEU A 134 8.76 7.63 -4.08
C LEU A 134 9.87 8.59 -4.53
N SER A 135 9.70 9.89 -4.27
CA SER A 135 10.71 10.88 -4.64
C SER A 135 12.06 10.62 -3.95
N THR A 136 12.07 10.14 -2.70
CA THR A 136 13.31 9.75 -2.01
C THR A 136 14.03 8.62 -2.75
N TRP A 137 13.29 7.61 -3.21
CA TRP A 137 13.82 6.49 -4.00
C TRP A 137 14.35 6.92 -5.36
N VAL A 138 13.54 7.65 -6.13
CA VAL A 138 13.92 8.14 -7.46
C VAL A 138 15.13 9.07 -7.38
N ASN A 139 15.14 10.01 -6.43
CA ASN A 139 16.27 10.92 -6.24
C ASN A 139 17.55 10.17 -5.84
N SER A 140 17.43 9.15 -4.99
CA SER A 140 18.57 8.30 -4.63
C SER A 140 19.13 7.54 -5.84
N ALA A 141 18.25 7.00 -6.70
CA ALA A 141 18.67 6.34 -7.93
C ALA A 141 19.37 7.31 -8.89
N ARG A 142 18.81 8.51 -9.09
CA ARG A 142 19.42 9.56 -9.93
C ARG A 142 20.80 9.99 -9.39
N ALA A 143 20.94 10.11 -8.06
CA ALA A 143 22.19 10.54 -7.42
C ALA A 143 23.38 9.61 -7.73
N LEU A 144 23.14 8.32 -7.98
CA LEU A 144 24.18 7.36 -8.37
C LEU A 144 24.86 7.70 -9.71
N ALA A 145 24.23 8.53 -10.54
CA ALA A 145 24.76 8.90 -11.85
C ALA A 145 25.85 9.99 -11.80
N ASN A 146 26.18 10.53 -10.61
CA ASN A 146 27.26 11.52 -10.40
C ASN A 146 27.21 12.72 -11.38
N GLY A 147 26.02 13.24 -11.67
CA GLY A 147 25.80 14.40 -12.55
C GLY A 147 25.69 14.07 -14.05
N ASN A 148 25.74 12.80 -14.46
CA ASN A 148 25.45 12.40 -15.83
C ASN A 148 23.94 12.24 -16.04
N GLU A 149 23.31 13.20 -16.73
CA GLU A 149 21.84 13.22 -16.90
C GLU A 149 21.29 12.03 -17.70
N THR A 150 22.00 11.55 -18.72
CA THR A 150 21.57 10.36 -19.48
C THR A 150 21.56 9.12 -18.58
N LEU A 151 22.58 8.96 -17.74
CA LEU A 151 22.65 7.86 -16.79
C LEU A 151 21.63 8.01 -15.66
N ALA A 152 21.39 9.24 -15.18
CA ALA A 152 20.38 9.53 -14.16
C ALA A 152 18.97 9.16 -14.64
N ALA A 153 18.63 9.52 -15.89
CA ALA A 153 17.37 9.14 -16.51
C ALA A 153 17.24 7.60 -16.65
N SER A 154 18.33 6.89 -16.97
CA SER A 154 18.33 5.43 -17.02
C SER A 154 18.15 4.80 -15.63
N TYR A 155 18.78 5.34 -14.59
CA TYR A 155 18.61 4.85 -13.22
C TYR A 155 17.23 5.14 -12.67
N GLU A 156 16.65 6.30 -12.95
CA GLU A 156 15.26 6.61 -12.63
C GLU A 156 14.29 5.64 -13.33
N TYR A 157 14.47 5.40 -14.63
CA TYR A 157 13.66 4.42 -15.36
C TYR A 157 13.72 3.04 -14.71
N ASN A 158 14.92 2.56 -14.37
CA ASN A 158 15.10 1.28 -13.70
C ASN A 158 14.44 1.26 -12.31
N ALA A 159 14.60 2.32 -11.53
CA ALA A 159 14.03 2.48 -10.20
C ALA A 159 12.49 2.43 -10.21
N ARG A 160 11.86 3.11 -11.19
CA ARG A 160 10.39 3.08 -11.40
C ARG A 160 9.94 1.72 -11.94
N ASN A 161 10.69 1.12 -12.88
CA ASN A 161 10.36 -0.17 -13.46
C ASN A 161 10.40 -1.29 -12.41
N GLN A 162 11.40 -1.28 -11.52
CA GLN A 162 11.56 -2.31 -10.49
C GLN A 162 10.36 -2.40 -9.55
N ILE A 163 9.74 -1.29 -9.20
CA ILE A 163 8.61 -1.22 -8.26
C ILE A 163 7.25 -1.30 -8.97
N THR A 164 7.21 -1.40 -10.30
CA THR A 164 5.96 -1.49 -11.10
C THR A 164 5.95 -2.71 -12.02
N LEU A 165 6.50 -2.59 -13.23
CA LEU A 165 6.37 -3.59 -14.30
C LEU A 165 7.39 -4.73 -14.20
N TRP A 166 8.51 -4.49 -13.52
CA TRP A 166 9.62 -5.44 -13.34
C TRP A 166 10.31 -5.90 -14.66
N GLY A 167 9.90 -5.40 -15.83
CA GLY A 167 10.37 -5.86 -17.15
C GLY A 167 9.89 -5.01 -18.33
N ALA A 168 10.47 -5.27 -19.51
CA ALA A 168 10.32 -4.43 -20.72
C ALA A 168 8.90 -4.39 -21.33
N SER A 169 8.03 -5.34 -20.99
CA SER A 169 6.63 -5.34 -21.38
C SER A 169 5.78 -5.76 -20.18
N GLY A 170 4.84 -4.90 -19.77
CA GLY A 170 3.87 -5.16 -18.69
C GLY A 170 2.88 -6.29 -18.99
N GLY A 171 3.25 -7.26 -19.84
CA GLY A 171 2.45 -8.41 -20.27
C GLY A 171 2.86 -9.74 -19.65
N GLY A 172 3.83 -9.77 -18.73
CA GLY A 172 4.25 -10.98 -18.02
C GLY A 172 3.62 -11.12 -16.63
N SER A 173 3.61 -12.36 -16.11
CA SER A 173 3.13 -12.78 -14.77
C SER A 173 3.88 -12.14 -13.58
N ARG A 174 4.58 -11.03 -13.77
CA ARG A 174 5.54 -10.42 -12.82
C ARG A 174 5.25 -8.95 -12.51
N LEU A 175 4.05 -8.47 -12.84
CA LEU A 175 3.60 -7.13 -12.44
C LEU A 175 3.55 -7.03 -10.91
N CYS A 176 4.06 -5.93 -10.36
CA CYS A 176 3.87 -5.53 -8.95
C CYS A 176 4.43 -6.50 -7.90
N VAL A 177 5.40 -7.34 -8.30
CA VAL A 177 6.14 -8.28 -7.44
C VAL A 177 6.89 -7.55 -6.31
N GLN A 178 7.37 -6.33 -6.58
CA GLN A 178 8.01 -5.45 -5.60
C GLN A 178 7.24 -4.13 -5.43
N ALA A 179 5.90 -4.16 -5.58
CA ALA A 179 5.11 -2.97 -5.28
C ALA A 179 5.38 -2.51 -3.85
N MET A 180 5.58 -1.21 -3.70
CA MET A 180 5.82 -0.54 -2.44
C MET A 180 4.64 0.36 -2.14
N GLU A 181 4.34 0.57 -0.87
CA GLU A 181 3.29 1.48 -0.44
C GLU A 181 3.87 2.88 -0.21
N TRP A 182 3.98 3.65 -1.29
CA TRP A 182 4.48 5.02 -1.29
C TRP A 182 3.43 5.98 -1.90
N PRO A 183 3.42 7.27 -1.50
CA PRO A 183 2.63 8.31 -2.16
C PRO A 183 2.95 8.31 -3.64
N CYS A 184 1.95 8.62 -4.45
CA CYS A 184 2.03 8.66 -5.91
C CYS A 184 2.31 7.32 -6.62
N LEU A 185 2.63 6.23 -5.90
CA LEU A 185 2.75 4.87 -6.45
C LEU A 185 1.45 4.06 -6.32
N LEU A 186 0.48 4.60 -5.59
CA LEU A 186 -0.76 3.96 -5.17
C LEU A 186 -1.75 3.56 -6.30
N VAL A 187 -1.42 3.76 -7.58
CA VAL A 187 -2.40 3.61 -8.67
C VAL A 187 -1.94 2.74 -9.86
N LEU A 188 -0.68 2.32 -10.00
CA LEU A 188 -0.20 1.94 -11.34
C LEU A 188 0.48 0.57 -11.43
N CYS A 189 -0.34 -0.49 -11.41
CA CYS A 189 0.00 -1.78 -12.05
C CYS A 189 -0.41 -1.83 -13.54
N THR A 190 -0.55 -0.68 -14.20
CA THR A 190 -1.06 -0.61 -15.58
C THR A 190 -0.15 0.17 -16.53
N THR A 191 0.51 1.26 -16.11
CA THR A 191 1.45 2.04 -16.96
C THR A 191 2.50 2.81 -16.12
N MET A 192 3.68 3.08 -16.69
CA MET A 192 4.71 3.94 -16.07
C MET A 192 4.40 5.45 -16.17
N ASP A 193 3.43 5.84 -17.02
CA ASP A 193 3.22 7.22 -17.48
C ASP A 193 2.51 8.15 -16.47
N HIS A 194 2.06 7.64 -15.33
CA HIS A 194 1.34 8.42 -14.32
C HIS A 194 1.97 8.40 -12.93
N ILE A 195 3.21 7.93 -12.84
CA ILE A 195 3.98 8.02 -11.62
C ILE A 195 4.52 9.46 -11.55
N CYS A 196 4.13 10.24 -10.53
CA CYS A 196 4.50 11.66 -10.38
C CYS A 196 5.97 11.98 -10.68
#